data_AF-A0A562IUJ2-F1
#
_entry.id   AF-A0A562IUJ2-F1
#
_cell.length_a   1.000
_cell.length_b   1.000
_cell.length_c   1.000
_cell.angle_alpha   90.00
_cell.angle_beta   90.00
_cell.angle_gamma   90.00
#
_symmetry.space_group_name_H-M   'P 1'
#
loop_
_entity.id
_entity.type
_entity.pdbx_description
1 polymer ?
#
loop_
_entity_poly.entity_id
_entity_poly.type
_entity_poly.pdbx_seq_one_letter_code
_entity_poly.pdbx_strand_id
1 'polypeptide(L)'
;MTTQDERLGQVREVPEGVRLQFRRSWPDPVEDVWAALTEPDRMARWIGTYDGERSVGGTGTFTMTQEEELVGEPMRIVECAPPHRLVVEWLTDEAWRVELDLTRADGQTVLLFTQVFPAGTELTDYTLGWHWYLDKLAAEVGGHPAPGSWDDFLAATGPAYGR
;
A
#
# COMPACT_ATOMS: atom_id res chain seq x y z
N MET A 1 13.57 -26.14 -0.77
CA MET A 1 13.18 -24.94 0.01
C MET A 1 12.32 -24.11 -0.90
N THR A 2 11.00 -24.12 -0.68
CA THR A 2 10.10 -23.22 -1.43
C THR A 2 10.42 -21.81 -0.96
N THR A 3 11.09 -21.03 -1.80
CA THR A 3 11.23 -19.59 -1.57
C THR A 3 9.81 -19.04 -1.57
N GLN A 4 9.27 -18.78 -0.38
CA GLN A 4 7.98 -18.11 -0.27
C GLN A 4 8.15 -16.76 -0.97
N ASP A 5 7.32 -16.50 -1.97
CA ASP A 5 7.39 -15.23 -2.69
C ASP A 5 7.06 -14.12 -1.69
N GLU A 6 8.08 -13.37 -1.29
CA GLU A 6 7.97 -12.28 -0.31
C GLU A 6 7.06 -11.16 -0.82
N ARG A 7 6.69 -11.17 -2.11
CA ARG A 7 5.74 -10.23 -2.68
C ARG A 7 4.28 -10.54 -2.34
N LEU A 8 3.95 -11.79 -2.00
CA LEU A 8 2.57 -12.15 -1.70
C LEU A 8 2.12 -11.56 -0.36
N GLY A 9 0.86 -11.16 -0.33
CA GLY A 9 0.19 -10.67 0.87
C GLY A 9 0.06 -11.80 1.88
N GLN A 10 0.45 -11.52 3.13
CA GLN A 10 0.27 -12.44 4.24
C GLN A 10 -0.93 -12.00 5.06
N VAL A 11 -1.93 -12.86 5.14
CA VAL A 11 -3.11 -12.67 5.97
C VAL A 11 -2.93 -13.45 7.27
N ARG A 12 -3.15 -12.80 8.41
CA ARG A 12 -3.07 -13.42 9.75
C ARG A 12 -4.20 -12.93 10.64
N GLU A 13 -4.81 -13.82 11.39
CA GLU A 13 -5.72 -13.45 12.47
C GLU A 13 -4.95 -12.74 13.60
N VAL A 14 -5.54 -11.68 14.13
CA VAL A 14 -5.03 -10.88 15.25
C VAL A 14 -6.19 -10.57 16.21
N PRO A 15 -5.95 -10.22 17.49
CA PRO A 15 -7.04 -9.92 18.43
C PRO A 15 -8.01 -8.83 17.94
N GLU A 16 -7.53 -7.89 17.15
CA GLU A 16 -8.28 -6.76 16.60
C GLU A 16 -9.06 -7.13 15.31
N GLY A 17 -8.87 -8.34 14.77
CA GLY A 17 -9.52 -8.81 13.54
C GLY A 17 -8.58 -9.60 12.64
N VAL A 18 -8.41 -9.18 11.39
CA VAL A 18 -7.51 -9.83 10.43
C VAL A 18 -6.53 -8.82 9.87
N ARG A 19 -5.25 -9.17 9.89
CA ARG A 19 -4.15 -8.32 9.43
C ARG A 19 -3.61 -8.81 8.09
N LEU A 20 -3.67 -7.94 7.08
CA LEU A 20 -3.01 -8.11 5.79
C LEU A 20 -1.67 -7.38 5.81
N GLN A 21 -0.59 -8.07 5.42
CA GLN A 21 0.75 -7.49 5.35
C GLN A 21 1.44 -7.79 4.03
N PHE A 22 2.12 -6.77 3.50
CA PHE A 22 3.04 -6.93 2.37
C PHE A 22 4.42 -6.44 2.77
N ARG A 23 5.43 -7.18 2.34
CA ARG A 23 6.83 -6.77 2.42
C ARG A 23 7.30 -6.39 1.01
N ARG A 24 7.95 -5.23 0.87
CA ARG A 24 8.61 -4.80 -0.37
C ARG A 24 10.00 -4.30 -0.01
N SER A 25 10.97 -4.51 -0.89
CA SER A 25 12.34 -4.07 -0.66
C SER A 25 12.98 -3.52 -1.93
N TRP A 26 13.78 -2.48 -1.76
CA TRP A 26 14.50 -1.80 -2.84
C TRP A 26 15.95 -1.51 -2.44
N PRO A 27 16.88 -1.50 -3.40
CA PRO A 27 18.25 -1.04 -3.14
C PRO A 27 18.33 0.47 -2.88
N ASP A 28 17.28 1.20 -3.26
CA ASP A 28 17.18 2.65 -3.18
C ASP A 28 17.24 3.19 -1.73
N PRO A 29 17.68 4.45 -1.53
CA PRO A 29 17.66 5.11 -0.24
C PRO A 29 16.25 5.20 0.35
N VAL A 30 16.14 5.26 1.69
CA VAL A 30 14.84 5.31 2.36
C VAL A 30 14.07 6.58 2.01
N GLU A 31 14.80 7.66 1.76
CA GLU A 31 14.29 8.95 1.35
C GLU A 31 13.61 8.90 -0.02
N ASP A 32 14.10 8.05 -0.93
CA ASP A 32 13.49 7.90 -2.25
C ASP A 32 12.17 7.13 -2.18
N VAL A 33 12.15 6.04 -1.41
CA VAL A 33 10.92 5.28 -1.15
C VAL A 33 9.89 6.15 -0.42
N TRP A 34 10.34 6.92 0.59
CA TRP A 34 9.48 7.86 1.31
C TRP A 34 8.89 8.91 0.36
N ALA A 35 9.70 9.50 -0.52
CA ALA A 35 9.22 10.47 -1.49
C ALA A 35 8.18 9.85 -2.45
N ALA A 36 8.31 8.59 -2.86
CA ALA A 36 7.29 7.91 -3.66
C ALA A 36 5.95 7.73 -2.91
N LEU A 37 6.01 7.60 -1.59
CA LEU A 37 4.82 7.47 -0.73
C LEU A 37 4.15 8.81 -0.40
N THR A 38 4.92 9.91 -0.32
CA THR A 38 4.40 11.18 0.23
C THR A 38 4.41 12.37 -0.71
N GLU A 39 5.29 12.39 -1.73
CA GLU A 39 5.35 13.52 -2.66
C GLU A 39 4.21 13.43 -3.69
N PRO A 40 3.41 14.49 -3.87
CA PRO A 40 2.19 14.44 -4.68
C PRO A 40 2.42 13.92 -6.10
N ASP A 41 3.45 14.43 -6.78
CA ASP A 41 3.75 14.08 -8.17
C ASP A 41 4.22 12.63 -8.34
N ARG A 42 4.80 12.03 -7.30
CA ARG A 42 5.23 10.63 -7.33
C ARG A 42 4.10 9.69 -6.91
N MET A 43 3.37 10.05 -5.86
CA MET A 43 2.21 9.29 -5.39
C MET A 43 1.15 9.13 -6.48
N ALA A 44 0.91 10.19 -7.27
CA ALA A 44 -0.03 10.19 -8.38
C ALA A 44 0.31 9.19 -9.50
N ARG A 45 1.57 8.75 -9.60
CA ARG A 45 2.01 7.81 -10.65
C ARG A 45 1.67 6.36 -10.35
N TRP A 46 1.46 6.02 -9.08
CA TRP A 46 1.24 4.63 -8.68
C TRP A 46 -0.13 4.37 -8.04
N ILE A 47 -0.66 5.29 -7.22
CA ILE A 47 -1.94 5.07 -6.52
C ILE A 47 -2.97 6.16 -6.76
N GLY A 48 -2.58 7.43 -6.68
CA GLY A 48 -3.54 8.51 -6.72
C GLY A 48 -3.08 9.81 -6.07
N THR A 49 -4.04 10.70 -5.81
CA THR A 49 -3.80 12.05 -5.27
C THR A 49 -4.38 12.21 -3.88
N TYR A 50 -3.79 13.11 -3.11
CA TYR A 50 -4.32 13.53 -1.80
C TYR A 50 -4.36 15.05 -1.77
N ASP A 51 -5.54 15.62 -1.54
CA ASP A 51 -5.77 17.06 -1.38
C ASP A 51 -6.18 17.36 0.05
N GLY A 52 -5.36 18.12 0.78
CA GLY A 52 -5.63 18.44 2.18
C GLY A 52 -4.37 18.75 2.99
N GLU A 53 -4.53 18.78 4.32
CA GLU A 53 -3.44 19.08 5.24
C GLU A 53 -2.54 17.85 5.46
N ARG A 54 -1.27 17.96 5.07
CA ARG A 54 -0.28 16.86 5.18
C ARG A 54 0.47 16.80 6.52
N SER A 55 -0.17 17.25 7.60
CA SER A 55 0.37 17.24 8.96
C SER A 55 -0.32 16.16 9.80
N VAL A 56 0.27 15.76 10.94
CA VAL A 56 -0.37 14.82 11.87
C VAL A 56 -1.67 15.43 12.40
N GLY A 57 -2.76 14.67 12.29
CA GLY A 57 -4.12 15.13 12.61
C GLY A 57 -4.83 15.85 11.46
N GLY A 58 -4.10 16.19 10.39
CA GLY A 58 -4.64 16.80 9.18
C GLY A 58 -5.61 15.88 8.45
N THR A 59 -6.60 16.48 7.80
CA THR A 59 -7.61 15.79 7.01
C THR A 59 -7.58 16.28 5.56
N GLY A 60 -8.00 15.40 4.66
CA GLY A 60 -8.05 15.68 3.23
C GLY A 60 -8.84 14.63 2.49
N THR A 61 -8.85 14.74 1.16
CA THR A 61 -9.52 13.83 0.25
C THR A 61 -8.46 13.02 -0.50
N PHE A 62 -8.53 11.70 -0.39
CA PHE A 62 -7.71 10.77 -1.15
C PHE A 62 -8.51 10.24 -2.35
N THR A 63 -7.95 10.32 -3.56
CA THR A 63 -8.58 9.81 -4.78
C THR A 63 -7.64 8.84 -5.46
N MET A 64 -8.06 7.58 -5.62
CA MET A 64 -7.32 6.58 -6.39
C MET A 64 -7.55 6.81 -7.88
N THR A 65 -6.47 6.92 -8.67
CA THR A 65 -6.55 7.38 -10.07
C THR A 65 -6.58 6.26 -11.10
N GLN A 66 -6.51 5.00 -10.65
CA GLN A 66 -6.51 3.80 -11.50
C GLN A 66 -7.82 3.02 -11.43
N GLU A 67 -8.85 3.58 -10.77
CA GLU A 67 -10.19 3.00 -10.68
C GLU A 67 -11.08 3.51 -11.82
N GLU A 68 -12.14 2.76 -12.13
CA GLU A 68 -13.13 3.16 -13.16
C GLU A 68 -13.84 4.47 -12.77
N GLU A 69 -14.10 4.66 -11.47
CA GLU A 69 -14.70 5.86 -10.91
C GLU A 69 -13.70 6.58 -10.00
N LEU A 70 -13.45 7.85 -10.27
CA LEU A 70 -12.58 8.69 -9.44
C LEU A 70 -13.37 9.23 -8.24
N VAL A 71 -13.53 8.39 -7.22
CA VAL A 71 -14.19 8.78 -5.97
C VAL A 71 -13.14 9.31 -4.99
N GLY A 72 -13.36 10.51 -4.48
CA GLY A 72 -12.55 11.08 -3.41
C GLY A 72 -13.08 10.67 -2.04
N GLU A 73 -12.24 10.03 -1.24
CA GLU A 73 -12.58 9.56 0.10
C GLU A 73 -11.92 10.40 1.18
N PRO A 74 -12.66 10.79 2.23
CA PRO A 74 -12.09 11.57 3.32
C PRO A 74 -11.08 10.71 4.10
N MET A 75 -9.88 11.23 4.29
CA MET A 75 -8.77 10.53 4.95
C MET A 75 -8.06 11.46 5.94
N ARG A 76 -7.61 10.88 7.06
CA ARG A 76 -6.82 11.54 8.11
C ARG A 76 -5.42 10.95 8.19
N ILE A 77 -4.43 11.82 8.40
CA ILE A 77 -3.07 11.40 8.77
C ILE A 77 -3.02 11.22 10.29
N VAL A 78 -2.81 9.99 10.74
CA VAL A 78 -2.77 9.64 12.16
C VAL A 78 -1.37 9.77 12.74
N GLU A 79 -0.36 9.32 12.00
CA GLU A 79 1.05 9.46 12.36
C GLU A 79 1.87 9.78 11.11
N CYS A 80 2.88 10.64 11.26
CA CYS A 80 3.84 10.93 10.20
C CYS A 80 5.20 11.21 10.85
N ALA A 81 6.14 10.30 10.64
CA ALA A 81 7.51 10.40 11.13
C ALA A 81 8.47 10.14 9.95
N PRO A 82 8.76 11.17 9.13
CA PRO A 82 9.63 11.01 7.98
C PRO A 82 11.06 10.60 8.38
N PRO A 83 11.76 9.78 7.57
CA PRO A 83 11.28 9.05 6.40
C PRO A 83 10.81 7.62 6.73
N HIS A 84 10.34 7.36 7.96
CA HIS A 84 10.21 6.00 8.50
C HIS A 84 8.79 5.49 8.69
N ARG A 85 7.82 6.35 8.97
CA ARG A 85 6.47 5.88 9.32
C ARG A 85 5.38 6.83 8.86
N LEU A 86 4.37 6.27 8.19
CA LEU A 86 3.13 6.94 7.85
C LEU A 86 1.96 6.05 8.24
N VAL A 87 0.99 6.61 8.97
CA VAL A 87 -0.26 5.93 9.30
C VAL A 87 -1.39 6.83 8.86
N VAL A 88 -2.28 6.28 8.04
CA VAL A 88 -3.48 6.98 7.54
C VAL A 88 -4.73 6.18 7.85
N GLU A 89 -5.85 6.89 7.95
CA GLU A 89 -7.14 6.31 8.25
C GLU A 89 -8.22 6.97 7.40
N TRP A 90 -9.06 6.15 6.76
CA TRP A 90 -10.24 6.60 6.03
C TRP A 90 -11.34 6.96 7.02
N LEU A 91 -12.01 8.09 6.78
CA LEU A 91 -13.10 8.60 7.61
C LEU A 91 -14.45 8.14 7.04
N THR A 92 -14.55 6.84 6.72
CA THR A 92 -15.77 6.15 6.28
C THR A 92 -16.33 5.29 7.41
N ASP A 93 -17.50 4.67 7.21
CA ASP A 93 -18.11 3.79 8.22
C ASP A 93 -17.23 2.57 8.55
N GLU A 94 -16.39 2.14 7.60
CA GLU A 94 -15.45 1.02 7.78
C GLU A 94 -14.15 1.42 8.47
N ALA A 95 -13.85 2.72 8.56
CA ALA A 95 -12.67 3.30 9.20
C ALA A 95 -11.35 2.56 8.90
N TRP A 96 -11.07 2.32 7.62
CA TRP A 96 -9.88 1.56 7.23
C TRP A 96 -8.60 2.27 7.65
N ARG A 97 -7.64 1.50 8.20
CA ARG A 97 -6.35 2.01 8.65
C ARG A 97 -5.22 1.32 7.92
N VAL A 98 -4.33 2.11 7.32
CA VAL A 98 -3.11 1.64 6.64
C VAL A 98 -1.89 2.17 7.37
N GLU A 99 -0.94 1.28 7.63
CA GLU A 99 0.36 1.58 8.22
C GLU A 99 1.48 1.24 7.25
N LEU A 100 2.39 2.19 7.06
CA LEU A 100 3.56 2.08 6.20
C LEU A 100 4.81 2.29 7.07
N ASP A 101 5.59 1.23 7.26
CA ASP A 101 6.85 1.27 7.99
C ASP A 101 8.04 1.05 7.05
N LEU A 102 8.95 2.02 7.01
CA LEU A 102 10.20 1.97 6.26
C LEU A 102 11.40 1.75 7.19
N THR A 103 12.13 0.67 6.93
CA THR A 103 13.38 0.34 7.65
C THR A 103 14.52 0.15 6.66
N ARG A 104 15.76 0.44 7.09
CA ARG A 104 16.95 0.12 6.30
C ARG A 104 17.64 -1.10 6.90
N ALA A 105 17.76 -2.16 6.11
CA ALA A 105 18.35 -3.43 6.51
C ALA A 105 19.18 -4.00 5.36
N ASP A 106 20.40 -4.48 5.65
CA ASP A 106 21.28 -5.12 4.66
C ASP A 106 21.50 -4.30 3.37
N GLY A 107 21.57 -2.97 3.52
CA GLY A 107 21.75 -2.04 2.40
C GLY A 107 20.51 -1.82 1.52
N GLN A 108 19.36 -2.42 1.88
CA GLN A 108 18.07 -2.23 1.23
C GLN A 108 17.13 -1.39 2.10
N THR A 109 16.22 -0.65 1.47
CA THR A 109 15.04 -0.10 2.12
C THR A 109 13.93 -1.13 2.06
N VAL A 110 13.28 -1.39 3.18
CA VAL A 110 12.17 -2.33 3.32
C VAL A 110 10.93 -1.59 3.76
N LEU A 111 9.86 -1.71 2.96
CA LEU A 111 8.50 -1.33 3.33
C LEU A 111 7.76 -2.54 3.90
N LEU A 112 7.22 -2.37 5.09
CA LEU A 112 6.14 -3.19 5.62
C LEU A 112 4.83 -2.41 5.51
N PHE A 113 3.99 -2.80 4.55
CA PHE A 113 2.62 -2.34 4.46
C PHE A 113 1.75 -3.21 5.37
N THR A 114 0.88 -2.60 6.16
CA THR A 114 -0.07 -3.29 7.03
C THR A 114 -1.44 -2.65 6.94
N GLN A 115 -2.48 -3.46 6.79
CA GLN A 115 -3.88 -3.05 6.97
C GLN A 115 -4.58 -4.05 7.87
N VAL A 116 -5.42 -3.54 8.78
CA VAL A 116 -6.24 -4.36 9.68
C VAL A 116 -7.70 -4.22 9.28
N PHE A 117 -8.39 -5.35 9.25
CA PHE A 117 -9.80 -5.48 8.91
C PHE A 117 -10.57 -6.13 10.07
N PRO A 118 -11.88 -5.89 10.20
CA PRO A 118 -12.73 -6.65 11.10
C PRO A 118 -12.64 -8.17 10.86
N ALA A 119 -12.93 -8.95 11.90
CA ALA A 119 -13.03 -10.40 11.76
C ALA A 119 -14.13 -10.79 10.77
N GLY A 120 -13.85 -11.76 9.89
CA GLY A 120 -14.81 -12.26 8.89
C GLY A 120 -14.89 -11.46 7.59
N THR A 121 -14.08 -10.40 7.42
CA THR A 121 -13.94 -9.70 6.14
C THR A 121 -13.34 -10.65 5.08
N GLU A 122 -13.95 -10.69 3.90
CA GLU A 122 -13.37 -11.34 2.72
C GLU A 122 -12.21 -10.46 2.20
N LEU A 123 -11.01 -11.02 2.11
CA LEU A 123 -9.78 -10.27 1.87
C LEU A 123 -9.16 -10.49 0.49
N THR A 124 -9.69 -11.40 -0.31
CA THR A 124 -9.07 -11.79 -1.59
C THR A 124 -8.98 -10.60 -2.53
N ASP A 125 -10.05 -9.84 -2.69
CA ASP A 125 -10.07 -8.67 -3.57
C ASP A 125 -9.17 -7.53 -3.03
N TYR A 126 -9.19 -7.26 -1.73
CA TYR A 126 -8.28 -6.29 -1.10
C TYR A 126 -6.81 -6.68 -1.26
N THR A 127 -6.50 -7.96 -1.09
CA THR A 127 -5.15 -8.50 -1.21
C THR A 127 -4.64 -8.37 -2.64
N LEU A 128 -5.47 -8.69 -3.63
CA LEU A 128 -5.12 -8.52 -5.05
C LEU A 128 -4.96 -7.05 -5.42
N GLY A 129 -5.87 -6.19 -4.99
CA GLY A 129 -5.83 -4.75 -5.23
C GLY A 129 -4.55 -4.12 -4.69
N TRP A 130 -4.24 -4.37 -3.41
CA TRP A 130 -3.00 -3.86 -2.81
C TRP A 130 -1.75 -4.44 -3.44
N HIS A 131 -1.74 -5.72 -3.82
CA HIS A 131 -0.60 -6.27 -4.55
C HIS A 131 -0.37 -5.49 -5.86
N TRP A 132 -1.42 -5.27 -6.65
CA TRP A 132 -1.30 -4.52 -7.91
C TRP A 132 -0.79 -3.09 -7.70
N TYR A 133 -1.30 -2.37 -6.70
CA TYR A 133 -0.81 -1.02 -6.38
C TYR A 133 0.64 -1.03 -5.87
N LEU A 134 1.03 -2.00 -5.03
CA LEU A 134 2.40 -2.12 -4.53
C LEU A 134 3.39 -2.50 -5.64
N ASP A 135 2.95 -3.17 -6.70
CA ASP A 135 3.77 -3.41 -7.90
C ASP A 135 3.98 -2.13 -8.72
N LYS A 136 2.96 -1.26 -8.81
CA LYS A 136 3.12 0.08 -9.38
C LYS A 136 4.07 0.94 -8.54
N LEU A 137 3.99 0.86 -7.21
CA LEU A 137 4.96 1.53 -6.33
C LEU A 137 6.38 1.02 -6.61
N ALA A 138 6.55 -0.29 -6.80
CA ALA A 138 7.86 -0.86 -7.12
C ALA A 138 8.41 -0.36 -8.46
N ALA A 139 7.54 -0.09 -9.44
CA ALA A 139 7.89 0.54 -10.70
C ALA A 139 8.28 2.02 -10.54
N GLU A 140 7.56 2.78 -9.70
CA GLU A 140 7.86 4.20 -9.44
C GLU A 140 9.16 4.42 -8.65
N VAL A 141 9.50 3.51 -7.73
CA VAL A 141 10.75 3.61 -6.93
C VAL A 141 11.95 3.07 -7.71
N GLY A 142 11.90 1.79 -8.10
CA GLY A 142 13.08 1.06 -8.58
C GLY A 142 13.15 0.89 -10.10
N GLY A 143 12.24 1.52 -10.86
CA GLY A 143 12.16 1.35 -12.31
C GLY A 143 11.82 -0.08 -12.75
N HIS A 144 11.20 -0.88 -11.87
CA HIS A 144 10.65 -2.18 -12.23
C HIS A 144 9.61 -2.01 -13.35
N PRO A 145 9.40 -3.03 -14.20
CA PRO A 145 8.28 -3.00 -15.13
C PRO A 145 6.97 -2.80 -14.35
N ALA A 146 6.23 -1.76 -14.70
CA ALA A 146 4.88 -1.57 -14.16
C ALA A 146 4.02 -2.81 -14.47
N PRO A 147 3.11 -3.21 -13.56
CA PRO A 147 2.18 -4.27 -13.89
C PRO A 147 1.34 -3.85 -15.11
N GLY A 148 0.90 -4.85 -15.88
CA GLY A 148 -0.01 -4.64 -17.01
C GLY A 148 -1.40 -4.18 -16.56
N SER A 149 -2.39 -4.41 -17.43
CA SER A 149 -3.78 -4.19 -17.06
C SER A 149 -4.16 -5.00 -15.82
N TRP A 150 -5.26 -4.62 -15.15
CA TRP A 150 -5.79 -5.41 -14.03
C TRP A 150 -6.06 -6.87 -14.44
N ASP A 151 -6.60 -7.10 -15.64
CA ASP A 151 -6.89 -8.44 -16.15
C ASP A 151 -5.62 -9.27 -16.35
N ASP A 152 -4.56 -8.67 -16.91
CA ASP A 152 -3.27 -9.35 -17.09
C ASP A 152 -2.64 -9.70 -15.73
N PHE A 153 -2.69 -8.76 -14.79
CA PHE A 153 -2.21 -8.97 -13.42
C PHE A 153 -2.99 -10.08 -12.72
N LEU A 154 -4.32 -10.09 -12.85
CA LEU A 154 -5.20 -11.05 -12.23
C LEU A 154 -4.98 -12.46 -12.79
N ALA A 155 -4.84 -12.58 -14.11
CA ALA A 155 -4.54 -13.86 -14.76
C ALA A 155 -3.18 -14.44 -14.32
N ALA A 156 -2.18 -13.58 -14.08
CA ALA A 156 -0.85 -14.00 -13.65
C ALA A 156 -0.77 -14.32 -12.14
N THR A 157 -1.44 -13.51 -11.29
CA THR A 157 -1.22 -13.50 -9.83
C THR A 157 -2.39 -14.10 -9.05
N GLY A 158 -3.61 -14.08 -9.60
CA GLY A 158 -4.82 -14.65 -9.02
C GLY A 158 -4.64 -16.08 -8.50
N PRO A 159 -4.04 -17.01 -9.28
CA PRO A 159 -3.85 -18.39 -8.84
C PRO A 159 -3.02 -18.53 -7.56
N ALA A 160 -2.09 -17.60 -7.30
CA ALA A 160 -1.28 -17.60 -6.07
C ALA A 160 -2.09 -17.24 -4.81
N TYR A 161 -3.23 -16.58 -4.99
CA TYR A 161 -4.21 -16.28 -3.94
C TYR A 161 -5.44 -17.19 -3.98
N GLY A 162 -5.45 -18.21 -4.83
CA GLY A 162 -6.57 -19.16 -4.96
C GLY A 162 -7.75 -18.65 -5.79
N ARG A 163 -7.54 -17.62 -6.62
CA ARG A 163 -8.52 -17.08 -7.58
C ARG A 163 -8.28 -17.60 -8.99
#